data_AF-A0A820N7Z9-F1
#
_entry.id   AF-A0A820N7Z9-F1
#
_cell.length_a   1.000
_cell.length_b   1.000
_cell.length_c   1.000
_cell.angle_alpha   90.00
_cell.angle_beta   90.00
_cell.angle_gamma   90.00
#
_symmetry.space_group_name_H-M   'P 1'
#
loop_
_entity.id
_entity.type
_entity.pdbx_description
1 polymer ?
#
loop_
_entity_poly.entity_id
_entity_poly.type
_entity_poly.pdbx_seq_one_letter_code
_entity_poly.pdbx_strand_id
1 'polypeptide(L)' 'CMTFVWHKGASVFTGDCLLIRGCGRTDFQQGSADKIYTSIYEHIYTLPDHFIVYPGHDYTGN' A
#
# COMPACT_ATOMS: atom_id res chain seq x y z
N CYS A 1 -7.99 -1.97 5.61
CA CYS A 1 -7.06 -0.85 5.34
C CYS A 1 -7.71 0.03 4.28
N MET A 2 -7.59 1.36 4.36
CA MET A 2 -8.04 2.28 3.30
C MET A 2 -6.83 2.81 2.54
N THR A 3 -6.95 2.94 1.23
CA THR A 3 -5.93 3.53 0.36
C THR A 3 -6.55 4.71 -0.38
N PHE A 4 -5.84 5.83 -0.43
CA PHE A 4 -6.31 7.04 -1.14
C PHE A 4 -5.55 7.20 -2.45
N VAL A 5 -6.29 7.40 -3.54
CA VAL A 5 -5.71 7.60 -4.88
C VAL A 5 -5.94 9.05 -5.31
N TRP A 6 -4.85 9.77 -5.60
CA TRP A 6 -4.88 11.12 -6.15
C TRP A 6 -4.52 11.08 -7.63
N HIS A 7 -5.53 10.92 -8.48
CA HIS A 7 -5.33 10.75 -9.93
C HIS A 7 -4.62 11.93 -10.60
N LYS A 8 -4.95 13.19 -10.24
CA LYS A 8 -4.36 14.38 -10.87
C LYS A 8 -2.86 14.50 -10.62
N GLY A 9 -2.37 14.03 -9.48
CA GLY A 9 -0.96 14.02 -9.14
C GLY A 9 -0.31 12.65 -9.22
N ALA A 10 -0.97 11.67 -9.86
CA ALA A 10 -0.49 10.30 -10.00
C ALA A 10 0.13 9.75 -8.71
N SER A 11 -0.58 9.86 -7.59
CA SER A 11 -0.08 9.46 -6.27
C SER A 11 -1.06 8.52 -5.58
N VAL A 12 -0.53 7.57 -4.84
CA VAL A 12 -1.33 6.65 -4.01
C VAL A 12 -0.78 6.59 -2.59
N PHE A 13 -1.65 6.80 -1.60
CA PHE A 13 -1.31 6.77 -0.19
C PHE A 13 -1.78 5.44 0.40
N THR A 14 -0.83 4.52 0.65
CA THR A 14 -1.12 3.10 0.92
C THR A 14 -1.24 2.75 2.40
N GLY A 15 -0.94 3.71 3.30
CA GLY A 15 -0.82 3.42 4.72
C GLY A 15 0.15 2.27 4.95
N ASP A 16 -0.22 1.31 5.80
CA ASP A 16 0.57 0.11 6.05
C ASP A 16 0.19 -1.09 5.18
N CYS A 17 -0.60 -0.90 4.12
CA CYS A 17 -0.91 -2.00 3.20
C CYS A 17 0.35 -2.38 2.39
N LEU A 18 0.87 -1.44 1.61
CA LEU A 18 2.09 -1.57 0.83
C LEU A 18 3.13 -0.58 1.35
N LEU A 19 4.32 -1.10 1.69
CA LEU A 19 5.49 -0.32 2.10
C LEU A 19 6.56 -0.36 1.00
N ILE A 20 7.58 0.50 1.12
CA ILE A 20 8.73 0.43 0.21
C ILE A 20 9.43 -0.92 0.41
N ARG A 21 9.36 -1.78 -0.61
CA ARG A 21 9.92 -3.15 -0.59
C ARG A 21 9.39 -4.02 0.57
N GLY A 22 8.19 -3.76 1.05
CA GLY A 22 7.57 -4.52 2.15
C GLY A 22 6.06 -4.35 2.21
N CYS A 23 5.45 -4.89 3.27
CA CYS A 23 4.06 -4.67 3.62
C CYS A 23 3.93 -4.61 5.14
N GLY A 24 2.82 -4.05 5.64
CA GLY A 24 2.55 -4.00 7.07
C GLY A 24 2.30 -5.39 7.66
N ARG A 25 2.43 -5.47 8.97
CA ARG A 25 2.17 -6.69 9.74
C ARG A 25 0.69 -7.10 9.70
N THR A 26 0.41 -8.39 9.88
CA THR A 26 -0.96 -8.94 9.80
C THR A 26 -1.36 -9.79 11.00
N ASP A 27 -0.54 -9.83 12.04
CA ASP A 27 -0.68 -10.65 13.25
C ASP A 27 -1.41 -9.93 14.40
N PHE A 28 -1.74 -8.64 14.25
CA PHE A 28 -2.51 -7.83 15.20
C PHE A 28 -3.71 -7.15 14.52
N GLN A 29 -4.58 -6.51 15.29
CA GLN A 29 -5.71 -5.69 14.79
C GLN A 29 -6.61 -6.43 13.79
N GLN A 30 -6.83 -7.73 14.04
CA GLN A 30 -7.58 -8.62 13.14
C GLN A 30 -7.03 -8.64 11.70
N GLY A 31 -5.71 -8.47 11.55
CA GLY A 31 -5.01 -8.55 10.29
C GLY A 31 -5.13 -9.92 9.62
N SER A 32 -4.92 -9.95 8.30
CA SER A 32 -4.92 -11.16 7.50
C SER A 32 -3.96 -10.98 6.32
N ALA A 33 -3.00 -11.89 6.21
CA ALA A 33 -2.04 -11.92 5.11
C ALA A 33 -2.75 -12.03 3.76
N ASP A 34 -3.74 -12.93 3.66
CA ASP A 34 -4.55 -13.10 2.45
C ASP A 34 -5.25 -11.80 2.05
N LYS A 35 -5.85 -11.08 3.02
CA LYS A 35 -6.54 -9.81 2.72
C LYS A 35 -5.57 -8.73 2.24
N ILE A 36 -4.38 -8.60 2.82
CA ILE A 36 -3.38 -7.63 2.33
C ILE A 36 -2.91 -8.02 0.94
N TYR A 37 -2.63 -9.31 0.69
CA TYR A 37 -2.21 -9.80 -0.61
C TYR A 37 -3.25 -9.46 -1.69
N THR A 38 -4.51 -9.84 -1.47
CA THR A 38 -5.62 -9.51 -2.39
C THR A 38 -5.75 -8.00 -2.58
N SER A 39 -5.69 -7.20 -1.49
CA SER A 39 -5.82 -5.74 -1.59
C SER A 39 -4.71 -5.11 -2.44
N ILE A 40 -3.46 -5.58 -2.31
CA ILE A 40 -2.33 -5.07 -3.09
C ILE A 40 -2.52 -5.45 -4.57
N TYR A 41 -2.78 -6.73 -4.86
CA TYR A 41 -2.82 -7.23 -6.24
C TYR A 41 -4.04 -6.73 -7.03
N GLU A 42 -5.20 -6.62 -6.40
CA GLU A 42 -6.43 -6.26 -7.10
C GLU A 42 -6.68 -4.74 -7.17
N HIS A 43 -6.10 -3.95 -6.24
CA HIS A 43 -6.38 -2.52 -6.17
C HIS A 43 -5.16 -1.61 -6.34
N ILE A 44 -3.97 -2.00 -5.86
CA ILE A 44 -2.79 -1.13 -5.92
C ILE A 44 -1.97 -1.43 -7.19
N TYR A 45 -1.71 -2.71 -7.49
CA TYR A 45 -0.96 -3.12 -8.68
C TYR A 45 -1.74 -3.00 -9.99
N THR A 46 -3.02 -2.65 -9.92
CA THR A 46 -3.83 -2.30 -11.09
C THR A 46 -3.72 -0.83 -11.49
N LEU A 47 -3.08 0.01 -10.66
CA LEU A 47 -2.78 1.40 -11.01
C LEU A 47 -1.66 1.47 -12.06
N PRO A 48 -1.66 2.50 -12.94
CA PRO A 48 -0.58 2.69 -13.89
C PRO A 48 0.80 2.83 -13.23
N ASP A 49 1.84 2.26 -13.84
CA ASP A 49 3.22 2.22 -13.31
C ASP A 49 3.83 3.58 -12.94
N HIS A 50 3.31 4.67 -13.50
CA HIS A 50 3.79 6.02 -13.22
C HIS A 50 3.25 6.60 -11.90
N PHE A 51 2.37 5.90 -11.20
CA PHE A 51 1.87 6.34 -9.90
C PHE A 51 2.95 6.21 -8.81
N ILE A 52 3.13 7.26 -8.02
CA ILE A 52 4.05 7.26 -6.88
C ILE A 52 3.35 6.74 -5.63
N VAL A 53 3.98 5.77 -4.96
CA VAL A 53 3.49 5.17 -3.72
C VAL A 53 4.02 5.94 -2.52
N TYR A 54 3.11 6.40 -1.66
CA TYR A 54 3.40 7.03 -0.38
C TYR A 54 2.93 6.13 0.77
N PRO A 55 3.84 5.39 1.43
CA PRO A 55 3.49 4.52 2.55
C PRO A 55 3.22 5.31 3.84
N GLY A 56 2.58 4.65 4.82
CA GLY A 56 2.40 5.20 6.16
C GLY A 56 3.70 5.23 6.98
N HIS A 57 4.61 4.30 6.69
CA HIS A 57 5.91 4.19 7.35
C HIS A 57 7.02 3.81 6.35
N ASP A 58 8.24 4.20 6.68
CA ASP A 58 9.47 3.69 6.07
C ASP A 58 10.52 3.55 7.19
N TYR A 59 11.32 2.48 7.12
CA TYR A 59 12.31 2.16 8.15
C TYR A 59 13.75 2.20 7.60
N THR A 60 13.93 2.72 6.38
CA THR A 60 15.19 2.69 5.64
C THR A 60 15.65 4.07 5.15
N GLY A 61 14.86 5.12 5.35
CA GLY A 61 15.17 6.51 5.00
C GLY A 61 15.13 6.81 3.50
N ASN A 62 14.26 6.13 2.74
CA ASN A 62 14.13 6.32 1.29
C ASN A 62 13.43 7.62 0.90
#